data_AF-A0A349ANI0-F1
#
_entry.id   AF-A0A349ANI0-F1
#
_cell.length_a   1.000
_cell.length_b   1.000
_cell.length_c   1.000
_cell.angle_alpha   90.00
_cell.angle_beta   90.00
_cell.angle_gamma   90.00
#
_symmetry.space_group_name_H-M   'P 1'
#
loop_
_entity.id
_entity.type
_entity.pdbx_description
1 polymer ?
#
loop_
_entity_poly.entity_id
_entity_poly.type
_entity_poly.pdbx_seq_one_letter_code
_entity_poly.pdbx_strand_id
1 'polypeptide(L)' 'LSEFVGDTPWAHMDIAGTNFTDKDKKYNVKGGTGVPVRTLVNLAIKMS' A
#
# COMPACT_ATOMS: atom_id res chain seq x y z
N LEU A 1 -15.04 -8.09 3.92
CA LEU A 1 -13.74 -8.25 4.62
C LEU A 1 -13.82 -7.91 6.10
N SER A 2 -14.40 -6.77 6.47
CA SER A 2 -14.58 -6.39 7.88
C SER A 2 -15.49 -7.34 8.68
N GLU A 3 -16.34 -8.13 8.02
CA GLU A 3 -17.12 -9.17 8.72
C GLU A 3 -16.26 -10.30 9.32
N PHE A 4 -14.98 -10.41 8.93
CA PHE A 4 -14.09 -11.51 9.37
C PHE A 4 -13.05 -11.09 10.41
N VAL A 5 -13.05 -9.83 10.86
CA VAL A 5 -11.96 -9.29 11.70
C VAL A 5 -12.30 -9.19 13.20
N GLY A 6 -13.57 -9.39 13.55
CA GLY A 6 -14.04 -9.34 14.94
C GLY A 6 -13.72 -8.00 15.61
N ASP A 7 -13.22 -8.06 16.85
CA ASP A 7 -12.85 -6.86 17.62
C ASP A 7 -11.42 -6.36 17.36
N THR A 8 -10.70 -6.98 16.41
CA THR A 8 -9.30 -6.63 16.12
C THR A 8 -9.21 -5.31 15.35
N PRO A 9 -8.42 -4.31 15.81
CA PRO A 9 -8.15 -3.11 15.02
C PRO A 9 -7.52 -3.50 13.68
N TRP A 10 -8.22 -3.19 12.59
CA TRP A 10 -7.87 -3.66 11.26
C TRP A 10 -8.10 -2.61 10.17
N ALA A 11 -7.24 -2.62 9.16
CA ALA A 11 -7.36 -1.79 7.98
C ALA A 11 -7.13 -2.63 6.72
N HIS A 12 -7.96 -2.40 5.69
CA HIS A 12 -7.74 -2.88 4.34
C HIS A 12 -7.25 -1.74 3.45
N MET A 13 -6.22 -2.02 2.65
CA MET A 13 -5.72 -1.10 1.64
C MET A 13 -5.90 -1.74 0.27
N ASP A 14 -6.85 -1.23 -0.51
CA ASP A 14 -6.98 -1.57 -1.92
C ASP A 14 -5.94 -0.78 -2.73
N ILE A 15 -5.09 -1.51 -3.45
CA ILE A 15 -3.98 -0.95 -4.22
C ILE A 15 -4.14 -1.19 -5.72
N ALA A 16 -5.26 -1.73 -6.19
CA ALA A 16 -5.46 -2.09 -7.59
C ALA A 16 -5.20 -0.90 -8.52
N GLY A 17 -5.61 0.31 -8.14
CA GLY A 17 -5.40 1.52 -8.94
C GLY A 17 -3.98 2.09 -8.89
N THR A 18 -3.15 1.67 -7.94
CA THR A 18 -1.78 2.20 -7.79
C THR A 18 -0.70 1.19 -8.09
N ASN A 19 -1.03 -0.11 -8.23
CA ASN A 19 -0.05 -1.19 -8.34
C ASN A 19 0.88 -1.08 -9.58
N PHE A 20 0.45 -0.41 -10.64
CA PHE A 20 1.12 -0.38 -11.93
C PHE A 20 1.00 0.99 -12.61
N THR A 21 2.01 1.35 -13.41
CA THR A 21 1.98 2.51 -14.30
C THR A 21 2.39 2.11 -15.72
N ASP A 22 1.66 2.59 -16.71
CA ASP A 22 1.84 2.31 -18.14
C ASP A 22 2.99 3.10 -18.78
N LYS A 23 3.45 4.13 -18.07
CA LYS A 23 4.55 5.03 -18.46
C LYS A 23 5.36 5.46 -17.25
N ASP A 24 6.53 6.01 -17.52
CA ASP A 24 7.35 6.66 -16.50
C ASP A 24 6.60 7.87 -15.92
N LYS A 25 6.56 7.96 -14.60
CA LYS A 25 5.92 9.04 -13.83
C LYS A 25 6.81 9.42 -12.65
N LYS A 26 7.45 10.59 -12.73
CA LYS A 26 8.34 11.12 -11.68
C LYS A 26 9.42 10.11 -11.32
N TYR A 27 9.34 9.51 -10.12
CA TYR A 27 10.29 8.52 -9.62
C TYR A 27 9.86 7.06 -9.88
N ASN A 28 8.67 6.83 -10.45
CA ASN A 28 8.20 5.51 -10.84
C ASN A 28 8.48 5.28 -12.32
N VAL A 29 9.13 4.16 -12.64
CA VAL A 29 9.28 3.69 -14.02
C VAL A 29 8.03 2.93 -14.47
N LYS A 30 7.81 2.79 -15.78
CA LYS A 30 6.80 1.90 -16.36
C LYS A 30 6.91 0.50 -15.74
N GLY A 31 5.81 -0.04 -15.24
CA GLY A 31 5.82 -1.28 -14.49
C GLY A 31 5.11 -1.20 -13.15
N GLY A 32 5.44 -2.13 -12.26
CA GLY A 32 4.97 -2.12 -10.88
C GLY A 32 5.51 -0.92 -10.11
N THR A 33 4.65 -0.22 -9.36
CA THR A 33 5.00 1.04 -8.68
C THR A 33 5.59 0.83 -7.28
N GLY A 34 5.36 -0.34 -6.67
CA GLY A 34 5.73 -0.61 -5.27
C GLY A 34 4.92 0.18 -4.24
N VAL A 35 3.85 0.88 -4.62
CA VAL A 35 2.90 1.46 -3.66
C VAL A 35 2.17 0.31 -2.94
N PRO A 36 2.08 0.29 -1.60
CA PRO A 36 2.38 1.35 -0.63
C PRO A 36 3.60 1.05 0.28
N VAL A 37 4.63 0.32 -0.21
CA VAL A 37 5.74 -0.20 0.62
C VAL A 37 6.35 0.85 1.55
N ARG A 38 6.66 2.05 1.04
CA ARG A 38 7.26 3.13 1.84
C ARG A 38 6.35 3.59 2.98
N THR A 39 5.04 3.60 2.77
CA THR A 39 4.05 3.96 3.80
C THR A 39 4.04 2.92 4.91
N LEU A 40 4.03 1.63 4.56
CA LEU A 40 4.02 0.54 5.55
C LEU A 40 5.32 0.48 6.35
N VAL A 41 6.48 0.68 5.71
CA VAL A 41 7.77 0.77 6.41
C VAL A 41 7.76 1.94 7.39
N ASN A 42 7.31 3.13 6.97
CA ASN A 42 7.23 4.28 7.85
C ASN A 42 6.24 4.09 9.00
N LEU A 43 5.12 3.37 8.78
CA LEU A 43 4.19 3.02 9.83
C LEU A 43 4.87 2.13 10.87
N ALA A 44 5.54 1.06 10.44
CA ALA A 44 6.26 0.15 11.34
C ALA A 44 7.34 0.88 12.17
N ILE A 45 8.12 1.76 11.55
CA ILE A 45 9.14 2.58 12.23
C ILE A 45 8.51 3.53 13.26
N LYS A 46 7.32 4.06 13.01
CA LYS A 46 6.63 4.97 13.94
C LYS A 46 5.92 4.24 15.09
N MET A 47 5.71 2.94 14.95
CA MET A 47 5.03 2.10 15.94
C MET A 47 6.01 1.37 16.87
N SER A 48 7.31 1.43 16.61
CA SER A 48 8.39 1.02 17.51
C SER A 48 8.75 2.12 18.49
#